data_AF-A0AAW2LEI3-F1
#
_entry.id   AF-A0AAW2LEI3-F1
#
_cell.length_a   1.000
_cell.length_b   1.000
_cell.length_c   1.000
_cell.angle_alpha   90.00
_cell.angle_beta   90.00
_cell.angle_gamma   90.00
#
_symmetry.space_group_name_H-M   'P 1'
#
loop_
_entity.id
_entity.type
_entity.pdbx_description
1 polymer ?
#
loop_
_entity_poly.entity_id
_entity_poly.type
_entity_poly.pdbx_seq_one_letter_code
_entity_poly.pdbx_strand_id
1 'polypeptide(L)'
;MADPTSCTASDLLPLLGGAPNATAAAAFICTRFEAVSAKLSDATYAIDNTYLLFSAYLVFAMQLGFAMLCAGSVRAKNTMNIMLTNVLDAAAGGLSYYLFGYAFAFGGPSNGFIGKHFFGLKEYPTPAADYSFFLYQWAFAIAAAGITSGSIAERTQFVAYLIYSSFLTGFVYPIVSHWFWSGDGWAGAGKSDGNFLFGSGVIDFAGSGVVHMVGGIAGLWGALIEGPG
;
A
#
# COMPACT_ATOMS: atom_id res chain seq x y z
N MET A 1 -21.60 -28.81 18.37
CA MET A 1 -21.33 -27.51 19.01
C MET A 1 -22.56 -26.63 18.81
N ALA A 2 -23.14 -26.09 19.87
CA ALA A 2 -24.24 -25.14 19.75
C ALA A 2 -23.73 -23.85 19.09
N ASP A 3 -24.52 -23.24 18.22
CA ASP A 3 -24.16 -21.96 17.58
C ASP A 3 -24.00 -20.87 18.65
N PRO A 4 -22.83 -20.22 18.79
CA PRO A 4 -22.64 -19.13 19.74
C PRO A 4 -23.56 -17.93 19.46
N THR A 5 -24.20 -17.85 18.28
CA THR A 5 -25.18 -16.79 17.96
C THR A 5 -26.64 -17.15 18.22
N SER A 6 -26.98 -18.39 18.60
CA SER A 6 -28.35 -18.71 19.00
C SER A 6 -28.60 -18.33 20.46
N CYS A 7 -29.76 -17.69 20.71
CA CYS A 7 -30.22 -17.32 22.05
C CYS A 7 -31.70 -17.66 22.14
N THR A 8 -32.08 -18.54 23.05
CA THR A 8 -33.48 -18.91 23.27
C THR A 8 -33.95 -18.48 24.66
N ALA A 9 -35.26 -18.26 24.82
CA ALA A 9 -35.83 -17.91 26.12
C ALA A 9 -35.56 -19.00 27.19
N SER A 10 -35.47 -20.26 26.79
CA SER A 10 -35.11 -21.39 27.67
C SER A 10 -33.70 -21.31 28.26
N ASP A 11 -32.78 -20.61 27.60
CA ASP A 11 -31.39 -20.46 28.08
C ASP A 11 -31.30 -19.37 29.18
N LEU A 12 -32.19 -18.38 29.11
CA LEU A 12 -32.26 -17.24 30.05
C LEU A 12 -33.22 -17.48 31.22
N LEU A 13 -34.21 -18.36 31.05
CA LEU A 13 -35.22 -18.69 32.07
C LEU A 13 -34.62 -19.14 33.42
N PRO A 14 -33.55 -19.97 33.47
CA PRO A 14 -32.92 -20.37 34.73
C PRO A 14 -32.16 -19.22 35.42
N LEU A 15 -31.75 -18.20 34.67
CA LEU A 15 -30.93 -17.08 35.15
C LEU A 15 -31.77 -15.90 35.65
N LEU A 16 -33.00 -15.74 35.12
CA LEU A 16 -33.92 -14.65 35.44
C LEU A 16 -35.15 -15.10 36.27
N GLY A 17 -35.35 -16.41 36.45
CA GLY A 17 -36.50 -17.00 37.15
C GLY A 17 -36.39 -17.06 38.69
N GLY A 18 -36.87 -18.14 39.30
CA GLY A 18 -37.19 -18.25 40.74
C GLY A 18 -36.07 -17.97 41.75
N ALA A 19 -34.81 -17.87 41.32
CA ALA A 19 -33.69 -17.33 42.09
C ALA A 19 -32.80 -16.52 41.12
N PRO A 20 -33.12 -15.24 40.85
CA PRO A 20 -32.48 -14.49 39.78
C PRO A 20 -31.00 -14.24 40.08
N ASN A 21 -30.13 -14.62 39.14
CA ASN A 21 -28.70 -14.35 39.19
C ASN A 21 -28.33 -13.34 38.10
N ALA A 22 -28.46 -12.06 38.45
CA ALA A 22 -28.20 -10.94 37.53
C ALA A 22 -26.80 -10.98 36.92
N THR A 23 -25.79 -11.42 37.68
CA THR A 23 -24.40 -11.53 37.21
C THR A 23 -24.25 -12.61 36.14
N ALA A 24 -24.88 -13.78 36.34
CA ALA A 24 -24.84 -14.86 35.36
C ALA A 24 -25.66 -14.54 34.10
N ALA A 25 -26.81 -13.86 34.26
CA ALA A 25 -27.59 -13.36 33.13
C ALA A 25 -26.80 -12.32 32.30
N ALA A 26 -26.14 -11.37 32.95
CA ALA A 26 -25.30 -10.38 32.29
C ALA A 26 -24.12 -11.04 31.56
N ALA A 27 -23.42 -11.98 32.19
CA ALA A 27 -22.31 -12.70 31.55
C ALA A 27 -22.77 -13.50 30.31
N PHE A 28 -23.94 -14.15 30.38
CA PHE A 28 -24.52 -14.85 29.23
C PHE A 28 -24.82 -13.88 28.07
N ILE A 29 -25.43 -12.73 28.36
CA ILE A 29 -25.75 -11.74 27.32
C ILE A 29 -24.47 -11.12 26.73
N CYS A 30 -23.50 -10.73 27.57
CA CYS A 30 -22.21 -10.17 27.15
C CYS A 30 -21.46 -11.13 26.23
N THR A 31 -21.39 -12.43 26.55
CA THR A 31 -20.73 -13.42 25.69
C THR A 31 -21.38 -13.56 24.32
N ARG A 32 -22.71 -13.38 24.20
CA ARG A 32 -23.39 -13.37 22.89
C ARG A 32 -23.08 -12.10 22.09
N PHE A 33 -23.09 -10.94 22.74
CA PHE A 33 -22.69 -9.70 22.08
C PHE A 33 -21.22 -9.73 21.64
N GLU A 34 -20.33 -10.28 22.45
CA GLU A 34 -18.91 -10.47 22.10
C GLU A 34 -18.77 -11.40 20.89
N ALA A 35 -19.51 -12.51 20.85
CA ALA A 35 -19.51 -13.42 19.70
C ALA A 35 -20.02 -12.74 18.41
N VAL A 36 -21.06 -11.91 18.49
CA VAL A 36 -21.55 -11.13 17.33
C VAL A 36 -20.54 -10.06 16.92
N SER A 37 -19.95 -9.34 17.89
CA SER A 37 -18.93 -8.32 17.65
C SER A 37 -17.68 -8.90 16.98
N ALA A 38 -17.24 -10.09 17.40
CA ALA A 38 -16.12 -10.80 16.81
C ALA A 38 -16.43 -11.20 15.35
N LYS A 39 -17.59 -11.82 15.09
CA LYS A 39 -18.02 -12.17 13.72
C LYS A 39 -18.12 -10.94 12.81
N LEU A 40 -18.59 -9.79 13.34
CA LEU A 40 -18.66 -8.54 12.58
C LEU A 40 -17.27 -7.99 12.28
N SER A 41 -16.37 -7.97 13.27
CA SER A 41 -14.96 -7.56 13.10
C SER A 41 -14.26 -8.40 12.04
N ASP A 42 -14.43 -9.72 12.09
CA ASP A 42 -13.85 -10.66 11.11
C ASP A 42 -14.40 -10.40 9.70
N ALA A 43 -15.71 -10.15 9.58
CA ALA A 43 -16.34 -9.85 8.30
C ALA A 43 -15.86 -8.52 7.71
N THR A 44 -15.78 -7.46 8.51
CA THR A 44 -15.24 -6.16 8.08
C THR A 44 -13.80 -6.30 7.61
N TYR A 45 -12.95 -6.95 8.41
CA TYR A 45 -11.56 -7.21 8.04
C TYR A 45 -11.44 -8.00 6.73
N ALA A 46 -12.25 -9.04 6.52
CA ALA A 46 -12.24 -9.81 5.29
C ALA A 46 -12.66 -8.98 4.05
N ILE A 47 -13.69 -8.14 4.20
CA ILE A 47 -14.17 -7.27 3.13
C ILE A 47 -13.12 -6.22 2.78
N ASP A 48 -12.53 -5.55 3.77
CA ASP A 48 -11.54 -4.49 3.57
C ASP A 48 -10.27 -5.04 2.91
N ASN A 49 -9.79 -6.21 3.34
CA ASN A 49 -8.65 -6.87 2.70
C ASN A 49 -8.95 -7.32 1.27
N THR A 50 -10.15 -7.86 1.02
CA THR A 50 -10.56 -8.26 -0.33
C THR A 50 -10.61 -7.05 -1.25
N TYR A 51 -11.16 -5.94 -0.76
CA TYR A 51 -11.18 -4.68 -1.48
C TYR A 51 -9.76 -4.17 -1.79
N LEU A 52 -8.88 -4.10 -0.79
CA LEU A 52 -7.50 -3.65 -0.98
C LEU A 52 -6.73 -4.53 -1.97
N LEU A 53 -6.85 -5.86 -1.87
CA LEU A 53 -6.21 -6.78 -2.81
C LEU A 53 -6.76 -6.61 -4.23
N PHE A 54 -8.08 -6.52 -4.38
CA PHE A 54 -8.70 -6.26 -5.68
C PHE A 54 -8.21 -4.94 -6.29
N SER A 55 -8.19 -3.87 -5.51
CA SER A 55 -7.65 -2.58 -5.92
C SER A 55 -6.16 -2.68 -6.28
N ALA A 56 -5.35 -3.42 -5.52
CA ALA A 56 -3.94 -3.64 -5.81
C ALA A 56 -3.74 -4.34 -7.17
N TYR A 57 -4.56 -5.34 -7.49
CA TYR A 57 -4.51 -5.99 -8.80
C TYR A 57 -4.91 -5.06 -9.94
N LEU A 58 -5.89 -4.18 -9.74
CA LEU A 58 -6.27 -3.18 -10.74
C LEU A 58 -5.16 -2.15 -10.98
N VAL A 59 -4.51 -1.67 -9.92
CA VAL A 59 -3.36 -0.77 -10.03
C VAL A 59 -2.18 -1.48 -10.70
N PHE A 60 -1.91 -2.74 -10.33
CA PHE A 60 -0.88 -3.53 -10.99
C PHE A 60 -1.19 -3.78 -12.47
N ALA A 61 -2.47 -3.95 -12.84
CA ALA A 61 -2.86 -4.07 -14.24
C ALA A 61 -2.53 -2.82 -15.08
N MET A 62 -2.32 -1.65 -14.45
CA MET A 62 -1.79 -0.47 -15.15
C MET A 62 -0.39 -0.72 -15.72
N GLN A 63 0.38 -1.66 -15.16
CA GLN A 63 1.68 -2.06 -15.67
C GLN A 63 1.58 -2.60 -17.11
N LEU A 64 0.51 -3.33 -17.42
CA LEU A 64 0.19 -3.75 -18.79
C LEU A 64 -0.15 -2.55 -19.68
N GLY A 65 -0.87 -1.56 -19.14
CA GLY A 65 -1.15 -0.30 -19.83
C GLY A 65 0.12 0.46 -20.18
N PHE A 66 1.05 0.63 -19.22
CA PHE A 66 2.35 1.23 -19.48
C PHE A 66 3.16 0.44 -20.50
N ALA A 67 3.14 -0.90 -20.43
CA ALA A 67 3.77 -1.74 -21.43
C ALA A 67 3.22 -1.43 -22.83
N MET A 68 1.89 -1.47 -23.03
CA MET A 68 1.28 -1.21 -24.34
C MET A 68 1.54 0.21 -24.86
N LEU A 69 1.46 1.22 -23.99
CA LEU A 69 1.77 2.61 -24.35
C LEU A 69 3.23 2.79 -24.77
N CYS A 70 4.16 2.20 -24.04
CA CYS A 70 5.58 2.28 -24.39
C CYS A 70 5.88 1.47 -25.66
N ALA A 71 5.32 0.26 -25.81
CA ALA A 71 5.44 -0.54 -27.05
C ALA A 71 5.00 0.23 -28.30
N GLY A 72 3.89 0.98 -28.20
CA GLY A 72 3.37 1.80 -29.28
C GLY A 72 4.16 3.09 -29.53
N SER A 73 4.92 3.55 -28.54
CA SER A 73 5.73 4.78 -28.61
C SER A 73 7.17 4.53 -29.07
N VAL A 74 7.60 3.27 -29.16
CA VAL A 74 8.95 2.88 -29.60
C VAL A 74 8.94 2.23 -30.99
N ARG A 75 10.10 2.25 -31.64
CA ARG A 75 10.35 1.54 -32.90
C ARG A 75 10.16 0.04 -32.69
N ALA A 76 9.56 -0.63 -33.67
CA ALA A 76 9.22 -2.07 -33.61
C ALA A 76 10.41 -2.98 -33.21
N LYS A 77 11.63 -2.62 -33.61
CA LYS A 77 12.86 -3.36 -33.25
C LYS A 77 13.19 -3.34 -31.74
N ASN A 78 12.68 -2.35 -31.01
CA ASN A 78 12.94 -2.13 -29.59
C ASN A 78 11.76 -2.57 -28.70
N THR A 79 10.61 -2.88 -29.28
CA THR A 79 9.38 -3.25 -28.54
C THR A 79 9.60 -4.43 -27.60
N MET A 80 10.28 -5.50 -28.04
CA MET A 80 10.55 -6.66 -27.20
C MET A 80 11.39 -6.31 -25.96
N ASN A 81 12.41 -5.46 -26.13
CA ASN A 81 13.27 -5.03 -25.01
C ASN A 81 12.47 -4.24 -23.97
N ILE A 82 11.57 -3.36 -24.41
CA ILE A 82 10.71 -2.58 -23.50
C ILE A 82 9.70 -3.48 -22.78
N MET A 83 9.13 -4.49 -23.45
CA MET A 83 8.21 -5.42 -22.79
C MET A 83 8.91 -6.23 -21.70
N LEU A 84 10.11 -6.74 -21.99
CA LEU A 84 10.92 -7.45 -21.00
C LEU A 84 11.31 -6.55 -19.83
N THR A 85 11.63 -5.29 -20.13
CA THR A 85 11.95 -4.29 -19.11
C THR A 85 10.78 -4.13 -18.15
N ASN A 86 9.57 -3.92 -18.66
CA ASN A 86 8.37 -3.72 -17.85
C ASN A 86 8.03 -4.91 -16.93
N VAL A 87 8.25 -6.15 -17.38
CA VAL A 87 8.04 -7.35 -16.54
C VAL A 87 9.11 -7.47 -15.45
N LEU A 88 10.38 -7.28 -15.81
CA LEU A 88 11.46 -7.32 -14.81
C LEU A 88 11.41 -6.13 -13.85
N ASP A 89 10.87 -5.00 -14.30
CA ASP A 89 10.62 -3.82 -13.49
C ASP A 89 9.70 -4.15 -12.32
N ALA A 90 8.59 -4.84 -12.59
CA ALA A 90 7.68 -5.29 -11.56
C ALA A 90 8.36 -6.23 -10.55
N ALA A 91 9.17 -7.17 -11.02
CA ALA A 91 9.85 -8.13 -10.15
C ALA A 91 10.95 -7.46 -9.30
N ALA A 92 11.83 -6.67 -9.93
CA ALA A 92 12.94 -5.99 -9.26
C ALA A 92 12.44 -4.88 -8.33
N GLY A 93 11.43 -4.12 -8.76
CA GLY A 93 10.75 -3.13 -7.94
C GLY A 93 10.00 -3.77 -6.77
N GLY A 94 9.39 -4.94 -6.96
CA GLY A 94 8.80 -5.73 -5.88
C GLY A 94 9.81 -6.15 -4.82
N LEU A 95 10.96 -6.68 -5.24
CA LEU A 95 12.02 -7.05 -4.31
C LEU A 95 12.59 -5.82 -3.58
N SER A 96 12.79 -4.71 -4.29
CA SER A 96 13.33 -3.47 -3.72
C SER A 96 12.36 -2.82 -2.73
N TYR A 97 11.07 -2.79 -3.06
CA TYR A 97 10.02 -2.27 -2.18
C TYR A 97 9.82 -3.17 -0.95
N TYR A 98 9.91 -4.49 -1.12
CA TYR A 98 9.88 -5.46 -0.01
C TYR A 98 11.06 -5.25 0.97
N LEU A 99 12.29 -5.18 0.45
CA LEU A 99 13.48 -5.09 1.29
C LEU A 99 13.57 -3.73 2.00
N PHE A 100 13.31 -2.64 1.28
CA PHE A 100 13.58 -1.28 1.76
C PHE A 100 12.38 -0.34 1.65
N GLY A 101 11.63 -0.41 0.56
CA GLY A 101 10.64 0.63 0.25
C GLY A 101 9.51 0.72 1.27
N TYR A 102 8.92 -0.40 1.68
CA TYR A 102 7.88 -0.39 2.70
C TYR A 102 8.39 0.17 4.03
N ALA A 103 9.62 -0.19 4.41
CA ALA A 103 10.26 0.28 5.63
C ALA A 103 10.43 1.81 5.63
N PHE A 104 10.85 2.39 4.51
CA PHE A 104 10.99 3.84 4.40
C PHE A 104 9.64 4.57 4.29
N ALA A 105 8.62 3.94 3.71
CA ALA A 105 7.29 4.55 3.55
C ALA A 105 6.47 4.53 4.86
N PHE A 106 6.41 3.38 5.54
CA PHE A 106 5.46 3.14 6.65
C PHE A 106 6.11 2.51 7.89
N GLY A 107 7.44 2.43 7.95
CA GLY A 107 8.18 1.80 9.04
C GLY A 107 8.24 2.60 10.33
N GLY A 108 7.23 2.46 11.19
CA GLY A 108 7.17 3.07 12.52
C GLY A 108 7.80 2.23 13.65
N PRO A 109 8.31 2.84 14.74
CA PRO A 109 8.38 4.28 15.02
C PRO A 109 9.38 5.06 14.14
N SER A 110 8.97 6.18 13.56
CA SER A 110 9.76 6.93 12.58
C SER A 110 9.92 8.42 12.93
N ASN A 111 10.59 9.18 12.05
CA ASN A 111 10.50 10.63 12.07
C ASN A 111 9.67 11.06 10.86
N GLY A 112 9.13 12.28 10.83
CA GLY A 112 8.25 12.67 9.72
C GLY A 112 8.89 12.75 8.34
N PHE A 113 10.21 12.52 8.21
CA PHE A 113 10.90 12.51 6.93
C PHE A 113 11.06 11.11 6.34
N ILE A 114 11.30 10.08 7.15
CA ILE A 114 11.55 8.71 6.67
C ILE A 114 11.26 7.66 7.74
N GLY A 115 10.66 6.56 7.30
CA GLY A 115 10.49 5.32 8.06
C GLY A 115 11.81 4.62 8.39
N LYS A 116 11.85 3.85 9.49
CA LYS A 116 13.09 3.22 9.99
C LYS A 116 12.96 1.76 10.40
N HIS A 117 11.76 1.19 10.33
CA HIS A 117 11.46 -0.17 10.79
C HIS A 117 10.79 -0.99 9.68
N PHE A 118 10.63 -2.31 9.89
CA PHE A 118 10.01 -3.24 8.94
C PHE A 118 10.79 -3.51 7.64
N PHE A 119 12.13 -3.40 7.65
CA PHE A 119 12.97 -3.85 6.53
C PHE A 119 12.73 -5.34 6.24
N GLY A 120 12.47 -5.67 4.98
CA GLY A 120 12.08 -7.03 4.57
C GLY A 120 10.79 -7.51 5.23
N LEU A 121 9.87 -6.60 5.56
CA LEU A 121 8.62 -6.90 6.30
C LEU A 121 8.85 -7.66 7.61
N LYS A 122 10.01 -7.48 8.24
CA LYS A 122 10.27 -8.03 9.57
C LYS A 122 9.24 -7.46 10.56
N GLU A 123 8.68 -8.29 11.43
CA GLU A 123 7.65 -7.91 12.42
C GLU A 123 6.29 -7.50 11.80
N TYR A 124 6.06 -7.89 10.55
CA TYR A 124 4.78 -7.74 9.84
C TYR A 124 4.03 -9.08 9.78
N PRO A 125 2.68 -9.11 9.84
CA PRO A 125 1.73 -7.98 9.84
C PRO A 125 1.58 -7.32 11.21
N THR A 126 1.04 -6.10 11.21
CA THR A 126 0.71 -5.35 12.43
C THR A 126 -0.82 -5.17 12.53
N PRO A 127 -1.38 -4.84 13.71
CA PRO A 127 -2.81 -4.52 13.81
C PRO A 127 -3.27 -3.36 12.91
N ALA A 128 -2.35 -2.47 12.50
CA ALA A 128 -2.65 -1.31 11.67
C ALA A 128 -2.43 -1.55 10.17
N ALA A 129 -1.70 -2.60 9.78
CA ALA A 129 -1.34 -2.84 8.39
C ALA A 129 -1.02 -4.32 8.14
N ASP A 130 -1.61 -4.87 7.07
CA ASP A 130 -1.51 -6.27 6.66
C ASP A 130 -0.93 -6.42 5.24
N TYR A 131 -0.66 -7.63 4.78
CA TYR A 131 0.01 -7.90 3.49
C TYR A 131 -0.76 -7.34 2.29
N SER A 132 -2.08 -7.18 2.41
CA SER A 132 -2.92 -6.49 1.43
C SER A 132 -2.49 -5.03 1.22
N PHE A 133 -2.19 -4.31 2.30
CA PHE A 133 -1.72 -2.93 2.24
C PHE A 133 -0.31 -2.83 1.66
N PHE A 134 0.57 -3.77 1.99
CA PHE A 134 1.89 -3.87 1.34
C PHE A 134 1.75 -4.02 -0.17
N LEU A 135 0.94 -5.00 -0.63
CA LEU A 135 0.75 -5.26 -2.06
C LEU A 135 0.14 -4.05 -2.76
N TYR A 136 -0.83 -3.39 -2.13
CA TYR A 136 -1.44 -2.17 -2.62
C TYR A 136 -0.41 -1.05 -2.83
N GLN A 137 0.46 -0.81 -1.84
CA GLN A 137 1.46 0.25 -1.92
C GLN A 137 2.60 -0.06 -2.88
N TRP A 138 2.99 -1.34 -2.99
CA TRP A 138 3.92 -1.78 -4.02
C TRP A 138 3.37 -1.50 -5.42
N ALA A 139 2.08 -1.73 -5.66
CA ALA A 139 1.45 -1.47 -6.96
C ALA A 139 1.57 0.01 -7.38
N PHE A 140 1.49 0.95 -6.43
CA PHE A 140 1.74 2.37 -6.72
C PHE A 140 3.22 2.69 -6.93
N ALA A 141 4.11 2.06 -6.16
CA ALA A 141 5.56 2.23 -6.33
C ALA A 141 5.99 1.83 -7.75
N ILE A 142 5.50 0.69 -8.23
CA ILE A 142 5.81 0.25 -9.60
C ILE A 142 5.13 1.12 -10.66
N ALA A 143 3.94 1.66 -10.39
CA ALA A 143 3.31 2.62 -11.30
C ALA A 143 4.17 3.90 -11.48
N ALA A 144 4.79 4.41 -10.40
CA ALA A 144 5.70 5.55 -10.48
C ALA A 144 6.94 5.26 -11.35
N ALA A 145 7.52 4.05 -11.22
CA ALA A 145 8.60 3.59 -12.09
C ALA A 145 8.15 3.46 -13.55
N GLY A 146 6.96 2.89 -13.79
CA GLY A 146 6.35 2.75 -15.11
C GLY A 146 6.20 4.08 -15.85
N ILE A 147 5.83 5.16 -15.14
CA ILE A 147 5.77 6.51 -15.72
C ILE A 147 7.16 6.96 -16.20
N THR A 148 8.20 6.75 -15.39
CA THR A 148 9.57 7.11 -15.80
C THR A 148 9.98 6.32 -17.05
N SER A 149 9.69 5.01 -17.08
CA SER A 149 10.08 4.11 -18.17
C SER A 149 9.68 4.59 -19.56
N GLY A 150 8.50 5.22 -19.69
CA GLY A 150 8.01 5.73 -20.97
C GLY A 150 8.79 6.94 -21.48
N SER A 151 9.33 7.77 -20.57
CA SER A 151 10.05 9.00 -20.93
C SER A 151 11.48 8.76 -21.42
N ILE A 152 12.10 7.66 -20.99
CA ILE A 152 13.48 7.28 -21.33
C ILE A 152 13.54 6.04 -22.24
N ALA A 153 12.39 5.64 -22.78
CA ALA A 153 12.26 4.49 -23.65
C ALA A 153 13.21 4.60 -24.87
N GLU A 154 13.76 3.46 -25.31
CA GLU A 154 14.70 3.28 -26.43
C GLU A 154 16.18 3.63 -26.21
N ARG A 155 16.54 4.46 -25.22
CA ARG A 155 17.93 4.96 -25.09
C ARG A 155 18.67 4.43 -23.87
N THR A 156 17.95 4.02 -22.83
CA THR A 156 18.58 3.46 -21.64
C THR A 156 18.96 2.01 -21.82
N GLN A 157 20.17 1.68 -21.38
CA GLN A 157 20.61 0.29 -21.24
C GLN A 157 19.69 -0.46 -20.26
N PHE A 158 19.33 -1.68 -20.62
CA PHE A 158 18.40 -2.52 -19.86
C PHE A 158 18.77 -2.64 -18.36
N VAL A 159 20.03 -2.96 -18.08
CA VAL A 159 20.52 -3.15 -16.70
C VAL A 159 20.54 -1.83 -15.93
N ALA A 160 20.92 -0.72 -16.60
CA ALA A 160 20.93 0.59 -15.97
C ALA A 160 19.51 1.02 -15.55
N TYR A 161 18.52 0.75 -16.41
CA TYR A 161 17.12 0.99 -16.08
C TYR A 161 16.66 0.18 -14.86
N LEU A 162 16.99 -1.11 -14.79
CA LEU A 162 16.57 -1.95 -13.65
C LEU A 162 17.18 -1.50 -12.33
N ILE A 163 18.45 -1.06 -12.34
CA ILE A 163 19.10 -0.49 -11.15
C ILE A 163 18.40 0.82 -10.76
N TYR A 164 18.16 1.70 -11.73
CA TYR A 164 17.45 2.95 -11.52
C TYR A 164 16.06 2.72 -10.91
N SER A 165 15.27 1.81 -11.48
CA SER A 165 13.92 1.54 -10.98
C SER A 165 13.93 0.90 -9.59
N SER A 166 14.86 -0.03 -9.34
CA SER A 166 15.06 -0.61 -8.01
C SER A 166 15.36 0.47 -6.97
N PHE A 167 16.17 1.48 -7.33
CA PHE A 167 16.47 2.61 -6.46
C PHE A 167 15.27 3.57 -6.30
N LEU A 168 14.53 3.83 -7.38
CA LEU A 168 13.33 4.66 -7.33
C LEU A 168 12.28 4.03 -6.39
N THR A 169 11.96 2.76 -6.61
CA THR A 169 10.97 2.01 -5.82
C THR A 169 11.44 1.69 -4.41
N GLY A 170 12.74 1.41 -4.21
CA GLY A 170 13.30 1.05 -2.92
C GLY A 170 13.69 2.22 -2.02
N PHE A 171 13.86 3.44 -2.56
CA PHE A 171 14.38 4.58 -1.80
C PHE A 171 13.68 5.91 -2.08
N VAL A 172 13.67 6.40 -3.32
CA VAL A 172 13.18 7.76 -3.62
C VAL A 172 11.67 7.89 -3.47
N TYR A 173 10.90 7.04 -4.15
CA TYR A 173 9.44 6.98 -4.05
C TYR A 173 8.93 6.79 -2.61
N PRO A 174 9.43 5.79 -1.84
CA PRO A 174 8.88 5.53 -0.51
C PRO A 174 9.14 6.67 0.49
N ILE A 175 10.22 7.45 0.32
CA ILE A 175 10.44 8.65 1.14
C ILE A 175 9.36 9.70 0.85
N VAL A 176 9.02 9.95 -0.41
CA VAL A 176 7.94 10.89 -0.75
C VAL A 176 6.58 10.36 -0.30
N SER A 177 6.35 9.04 -0.42
CA SER A 177 5.17 8.38 0.12
C SER A 177 5.06 8.57 1.63
N HIS A 178 6.17 8.46 2.36
CA HIS A 178 6.21 8.72 3.79
C HIS A 178 5.75 10.14 4.14
N TRP A 179 6.24 11.14 3.40
CA TRP A 179 5.90 12.54 3.67
C TRP A 179 4.41 12.82 3.58
N PHE A 180 3.71 12.19 2.64
CA PHE A 180 2.31 12.50 2.30
C PHE A 180 1.33 11.52 2.97
N TRP A 181 1.68 10.24 3.05
CA TRP A 181 0.77 9.16 3.43
C TRP A 181 1.11 8.47 4.75
N SER A 182 2.32 8.63 5.30
CA SER A 182 2.59 8.12 6.64
C SER A 182 1.85 8.97 7.68
N GLY A 183 1.38 8.34 8.76
CA GLY A 183 0.68 9.05 9.84
C GLY A 183 1.54 10.09 10.57
N ASP A 184 2.86 9.95 10.52
CA ASP A 184 3.84 10.90 11.06
C ASP A 184 4.54 11.75 10.00
N GLY A 185 4.18 11.58 8.72
CA GLY A 185 4.76 12.32 7.59
C GLY A 185 4.68 13.83 7.77
N TRP A 186 5.77 14.54 7.46
CA TRP A 186 5.88 15.97 7.74
C TRP A 186 4.91 16.83 6.93
N ALA A 187 4.50 16.37 5.75
CA ALA A 187 3.63 17.11 4.83
C ALA A 187 2.17 16.66 4.89
N GLY A 188 1.91 15.43 5.34
CA GLY A 188 0.59 14.80 5.27
C GLY A 188 -0.46 15.49 6.14
N ALA A 189 -1.69 15.57 5.63
CA ALA A 189 -2.84 16.08 6.38
C ALA A 189 -3.23 15.21 7.60
N GLY A 190 -2.78 13.95 7.65
CA GLY A 190 -3.03 13.03 8.76
C GLY A 190 -2.13 13.24 9.99
N LYS A 191 -1.21 14.21 9.94
CA LYS A 191 -0.22 14.44 11.00
C LYS A 191 -0.90 14.84 12.32
N SER A 192 -0.57 14.13 13.39
CA SER A 192 -1.22 14.26 14.70
C SER A 192 -0.73 15.43 15.55
N ASP A 193 0.44 15.99 15.26
CA ASP A 193 1.05 17.08 16.05
C ASP A 193 0.53 18.48 15.69
N GLY A 194 -0.29 18.60 14.63
CA GLY A 194 -0.85 19.87 14.15
C GLY A 194 0.17 20.87 13.58
N ASN A 195 1.46 20.52 13.55
CA ASN A 195 2.53 21.38 13.05
C ASN A 195 2.67 21.19 11.53
N PHE A 196 1.75 21.80 10.79
CA PHE A 196 1.74 21.73 9.34
C PHE A 196 2.66 22.76 8.70
N LEU A 197 3.28 22.38 7.59
CA LEU A 197 3.99 23.34 6.75
C LEU A 197 2.98 24.37 6.20
N PHE A 198 3.27 25.66 6.36
CA PHE A 198 2.38 26.76 5.97
C PHE A 198 0.98 26.72 6.62
N GLY A 199 0.82 26.01 7.75
CA GLY A 199 -0.46 25.90 8.44
C GLY A 199 -1.50 25.00 7.73
N SER A 200 -1.11 24.25 6.70
CA SER A 200 -1.99 23.32 5.98
C SER A 200 -1.27 22.02 5.62
N GLY A 201 -1.92 20.89 5.88
CA GLY A 201 -1.43 19.58 5.42
C GLY A 201 -1.76 19.34 3.94
N VAL A 202 -0.94 18.55 3.27
CA VAL A 202 -1.15 18.10 1.89
C VAL A 202 -2.16 16.96 1.87
N ILE A 203 -3.14 17.06 0.98
CA ILE A 203 -4.11 16.01 0.70
C ILE A 203 -3.79 15.44 -0.68
N ASP A 204 -3.28 14.21 -0.70
CA ASP A 204 -3.09 13.44 -1.92
C ASP A 204 -3.79 12.09 -1.74
N PHE A 205 -4.97 11.92 -2.31
CA PHE A 205 -5.80 10.75 -2.05
C PHE A 205 -5.30 9.48 -2.77
N ALA A 206 -4.85 9.62 -4.02
CA ALA A 206 -4.54 8.49 -4.89
C ALA A 206 -3.20 8.62 -5.64
N GLY A 207 -2.37 9.62 -5.28
CA GLY A 207 -0.98 9.69 -5.72
C GLY A 207 -0.72 10.68 -6.85
N SER A 208 -1.50 11.76 -6.96
CA SER A 208 -1.18 12.82 -7.93
C SER A 208 0.21 13.42 -7.65
N GLY A 209 0.56 13.60 -6.37
CA GLY A 209 1.89 13.98 -5.93
C GLY A 209 2.82 12.77 -5.82
N VAL A 210 2.47 11.81 -4.96
CA VAL A 210 3.37 10.71 -4.59
C VAL A 210 3.76 9.82 -5.78
N VAL A 211 2.87 9.63 -6.74
CA VAL A 211 3.06 8.69 -7.86
C VAL A 211 3.32 9.44 -9.16
N HIS A 212 2.38 10.29 -9.57
CA HIS A 212 2.44 10.95 -10.88
C HIS A 212 3.49 12.05 -10.94
N MET A 213 3.55 12.94 -9.93
CA MET A 213 4.59 13.97 -9.88
C MET A 213 5.97 13.36 -9.69
N VAL A 214 6.15 12.40 -8.77
CA VAL A 214 7.45 11.73 -8.58
C VAL A 214 7.91 11.04 -9.86
N GLY A 215 7.07 10.21 -10.47
CA GLY A 215 7.39 9.54 -11.73
C GLY A 215 7.63 10.53 -12.89
N GLY A 216 6.84 11.60 -12.96
CA GLY A 216 6.97 12.63 -14.00
C GLY A 216 8.25 13.46 -13.88
N ILE A 217 8.63 13.86 -12.66
CA ILE A 217 9.88 14.59 -12.41
C ILE A 217 11.08 13.68 -12.66
N ALA A 218 11.03 12.43 -12.20
CA ALA A 218 12.10 11.48 -12.42
C ALA A 218 12.27 11.16 -13.91
N GLY A 219 11.17 11.03 -14.65
CA GLY A 219 11.17 10.89 -16.11
C GLY A 219 11.71 12.13 -16.84
N LEU A 220 11.34 13.34 -16.40
CA LEU A 220 11.88 14.59 -16.95
C LEU A 220 13.41 14.64 -16.80
N TRP A 221 13.92 14.37 -15.61
CA TRP A 221 15.38 14.34 -15.37
C TRP A 221 16.06 13.22 -16.16
N GLY A 222 15.45 12.04 -16.23
CA GLY A 222 15.95 10.94 -17.06
C GLY A 222 16.09 11.35 -18.53
N ALA A 223 15.05 11.96 -19.10
CA ALA A 223 15.07 12.43 -20.49
C ALA A 223 16.10 13.54 -20.74
N LEU A 224 16.30 14.44 -19.76
CA LEU A 224 17.32 15.50 -19.86
C LEU A 224 18.74 14.95 -19.83
N ILE A 225 19.01 13.93 -19.01
CA ILE A 225 20.35 13.33 -18.85
C ILE A 225 20.70 12.45 -20.07
N GLU A 226 19.75 11.65 -20.54
CA GLU A 226 19.94 10.79 -21.73
C GLU A 226 19.97 11.60 -23.04
N GLY A 227 19.40 12.81 -23.04
CA GLY A 227 19.41 13.74 -24.17
C GLY A 227 18.37 13.42 -25.25
N PRO A 228 18.24 14.27 -26.29
CA PRO A 228 17.34 14.07 -27.42
C PRO A 228 17.83 12.94 -28.33
N GLY A 229 16.98 12.47 -29.24
CA GLY A 229 17.40 11.48 -30.25
C GLY A 229 16.24 10.96 -31.05
#